data_AF-A0AB38D166-F1
#
_entry.id   AF-A0AB38D166-F1
#
_cell.length_a   1.000
_cell.length_b   1.000
_cell.length_c   1.000
_cell.angle_alpha   90.00
_cell.angle_beta   90.00
_cell.angle_gamma   90.00
#
_symmetry.space_group_name_H-M   'P 1'
#
loop_
_entity.id
_entity.type
_entity.pdbx_description
1 polymer ?
#
loop_
_entity_poly.entity_id
_entity_poly.type
_entity_poly.pdbx_seq_one_letter_code
_entity_poly.pdbx_strand_id
1 'polypeptide(L)'
;MAWIGWQEGMEGLPVLAAIGELRAKFTYGKSLTLTQKFTPELTEALKTFQRNKAGLRTDGVMDYETQKALGVLEALKPWLFTVAGTGAGWDAGYPADLARAVLGLFRWQGVNYPAAAFPMGTSVDAGIAELLRLMKLRLERYPAAMFVLAGYSQGAIVTSMVWKRYIKGTDLEDRIIGAVTYGNPCREVGVANGNRSAGWPIPTGRGIGDDRIIDTPVWWYDYAHGANTPWGRDIYTDTPDDKTGEMMTAVYRVVQELKNAFIGADSLLEQVGQIIRNPPVEIFAAFRAIIYGGQFVAQSPPTLPHINYDIEPAVAYLRSL
;
A
#
# COMPACT_ATOMS: atom_id res chain seq x y z
N MET A 1 41.35 2.00 -8.15
CA MET A 1 40.83 2.50 -9.43
C MET A 1 39.66 3.44 -9.14
N ALA A 2 39.61 4.61 -9.77
CA ALA A 2 38.44 5.48 -9.68
C ALA A 2 37.28 4.88 -10.47
N TRP A 3 36.06 4.92 -9.93
CA TRP A 3 34.87 4.46 -10.63
C TRP A 3 34.59 5.36 -11.84
N ILE A 4 34.46 4.77 -13.03
CA ILE A 4 34.25 5.50 -14.29
C ILE A 4 32.85 5.30 -14.89
N GLY A 5 31.99 4.50 -14.25
CA GLY A 5 30.67 4.13 -14.76
C GLY A 5 30.41 2.62 -14.72
N TRP A 6 29.20 2.24 -15.12
CA TRP A 6 28.80 0.84 -15.33
C TRP A 6 29.32 0.33 -16.68
N GLN A 7 29.82 -0.90 -16.70
CA GLN A 7 30.41 -1.52 -17.88
C GLN A 7 30.23 -3.05 -17.84
N GLU A 8 30.62 -3.73 -18.92
CA GLU A 8 30.50 -5.18 -19.06
C GLU A 8 31.04 -5.95 -17.85
N GLY A 9 30.30 -6.98 -17.45
CA GLY A 9 30.60 -7.81 -16.28
C GLY A 9 30.09 -7.24 -14.95
N MET A 10 29.60 -6.00 -14.91
CA MET A 10 28.91 -5.45 -13.74
C MET A 10 27.43 -5.83 -13.73
N GLU A 11 26.79 -5.78 -12.55
CA GLU A 11 25.35 -6.00 -12.42
C GLU A 11 24.70 -5.10 -11.36
N GLY A 12 23.46 -4.70 -11.60
CA GLY A 12 22.64 -3.97 -10.63
C GLY A 12 21.43 -3.26 -11.23
N LEU A 13 20.60 -2.68 -10.37
CA LEU A 13 19.38 -1.96 -10.75
C LEU A 13 19.61 -0.83 -11.78
N PRO A 14 20.71 -0.04 -11.74
CA PRO A 14 20.94 0.98 -12.76
C PRO A 14 21.07 0.40 -14.17
N VAL A 15 21.60 -0.81 -14.31
CA VAL A 15 21.69 -1.53 -15.58
C VAL A 15 20.30 -1.91 -16.09
N LEU A 16 19.47 -2.50 -15.22
CA LEU A 16 18.09 -2.85 -15.55
C LEU A 16 17.26 -1.61 -15.93
N ALA A 17 17.47 -0.49 -15.21
CA ALA A 17 16.84 0.79 -15.50
C ALA A 17 17.27 1.33 -16.88
N ALA A 18 18.56 1.27 -17.21
CA ALA A 18 19.07 1.69 -18.51
C ALA A 18 18.48 0.86 -19.65
N ILE A 19 18.44 -0.47 -19.50
CA ILE A 19 17.79 -1.37 -20.47
C ILE A 19 16.31 -1.00 -20.61
N GLY A 20 15.60 -0.78 -19.49
CA GLY A 20 14.20 -0.36 -19.50
C GLY A 20 13.97 0.94 -20.27
N GLU A 21 14.79 1.96 -20.03
CA GLU A 21 14.70 3.24 -20.74
C GLU A 21 15.05 3.12 -22.23
N LEU A 22 16.07 2.33 -22.56
CA LEU A 22 16.45 2.07 -23.94
C LEU A 22 15.33 1.35 -24.69
N ARG A 23 14.77 0.28 -24.11
CA ARG A 23 13.60 -0.44 -24.63
C ARG A 23 12.40 0.48 -24.79
N ALA A 24 12.16 1.41 -23.88
CA ALA A 24 11.01 2.30 -23.97
C ALA A 24 11.16 3.32 -25.10
N LYS A 25 12.33 3.97 -25.20
CA LYS A 25 12.53 5.18 -26.02
C LYS A 25 13.10 4.93 -27.41
N PHE A 26 13.87 3.86 -27.61
CA PHE A 26 14.67 3.70 -28.83
C PHE A 26 14.41 2.36 -29.51
N THR A 27 14.35 2.39 -30.84
CA THR A 27 14.13 1.19 -31.68
C THR A 27 15.24 0.16 -31.51
N TYR A 28 16.50 0.60 -31.50
CA TYR A 28 17.67 -0.25 -31.27
C TYR A 28 17.73 -0.84 -29.84
N GLY A 29 16.95 -0.31 -28.90
CA GLY A 29 16.84 -0.85 -27.55
C GLY A 29 15.76 -1.93 -27.40
N LYS A 30 14.82 -2.09 -28.35
CA LYS A 30 13.62 -2.93 -28.20
C LYS A 30 13.93 -4.42 -28.01
N SER A 31 15.05 -4.90 -28.54
CA SER A 31 15.47 -6.30 -28.45
C SER A 31 16.28 -6.64 -27.20
N LEU A 32 16.70 -5.65 -26.39
CA LEU A 32 17.52 -5.89 -25.21
C LEU A 32 16.76 -6.72 -24.17
N THR A 33 17.33 -7.83 -23.71
CA THR A 33 16.74 -8.63 -22.63
C THR A 33 16.72 -7.84 -21.32
N LEU A 34 15.60 -7.85 -20.59
CA LEU A 34 15.55 -7.29 -19.24
C LEU A 34 16.41 -8.13 -18.29
N THR A 35 17.48 -7.54 -17.78
CA THR A 35 18.41 -8.17 -16.85
C THR A 35 19.12 -7.10 -16.03
N GLN A 36 19.66 -7.46 -14.87
CA GLN A 36 20.56 -6.59 -14.12
C GLN A 36 22.01 -6.68 -14.62
N LYS A 37 22.35 -7.64 -15.47
CA LYS A 37 23.71 -7.84 -15.98
C LYS A 37 24.03 -6.89 -17.12
N PHE A 38 25.18 -6.25 -17.07
CA PHE A 38 25.67 -5.38 -18.13
C PHE A 38 26.25 -6.24 -19.26
N THR A 39 25.50 -6.37 -20.36
CA THR A 39 25.86 -7.26 -21.47
C THR A 39 26.52 -6.51 -22.63
N PRO A 40 27.22 -7.20 -23.55
CA PRO A 40 27.76 -6.58 -24.76
C PRO A 40 26.69 -5.91 -25.64
N GLU A 41 25.46 -6.44 -25.68
CA GLU A 41 24.36 -5.83 -26.42
C GLU A 41 23.97 -4.48 -25.81
N LEU A 42 24.00 -4.35 -24.49
CA LEU A 42 23.80 -3.08 -23.82
C LEU A 42 24.93 -2.08 -24.14
N THR A 43 26.19 -2.54 -24.18
CA THR A 43 27.34 -1.70 -24.60
C THR A 43 27.08 -1.08 -25.97
N GLU A 44 26.68 -1.87 -26.96
CA GLU A 44 26.43 -1.38 -28.33
C GLU A 44 25.22 -0.42 -28.41
N ALA A 45 24.16 -0.70 -27.65
CA ALA A 45 23.03 0.21 -27.54
C ALA A 45 23.43 1.55 -26.89
N LEU A 46 24.27 1.52 -25.85
CA LEU A 46 24.77 2.72 -25.18
C LEU A 46 25.72 3.52 -26.07
N LYS A 47 26.64 2.89 -26.79
CA LYS A 47 27.49 3.57 -27.80
C LYS A 47 26.63 4.29 -28.83
N THR A 48 25.52 3.68 -29.25
CA THR A 48 24.59 4.28 -30.21
C THR A 48 23.86 5.48 -29.60
N PHE A 49 23.31 5.34 -28.39
CA PHE A 49 22.69 6.44 -27.65
C PHE A 49 23.64 7.63 -27.46
N GLN A 50 24.85 7.33 -27.01
CA GLN A 50 25.92 8.28 -26.73
C GLN A 50 26.36 9.07 -27.95
N ARG A 51 26.63 8.39 -29.09
CA ARG A 51 27.00 9.06 -30.35
C ARG A 51 25.92 10.03 -30.84
N ASN A 52 24.65 9.74 -30.54
CA ASN A 52 23.52 10.58 -30.92
C ASN A 52 23.28 11.74 -29.95
N LYS A 53 24.05 11.88 -28.87
CA LYS A 53 23.87 12.93 -27.85
C LYS A 53 25.19 13.61 -27.52
N ALA A 54 25.32 14.86 -27.97
CA ALA A 54 26.51 15.67 -27.73
C ALA A 54 26.83 15.82 -26.23
N GLY A 55 28.12 15.84 -25.91
CA GLY A 55 28.61 16.01 -24.54
C GLY A 55 28.67 14.73 -23.71
N LEU A 56 28.33 13.56 -24.30
CA LEU A 56 28.54 12.26 -23.67
C LEU A 56 29.81 11.60 -24.19
N ARG A 57 30.39 10.70 -23.37
CA ARG A 57 31.36 9.69 -23.85
C ARG A 57 30.73 8.79 -24.90
N THR A 58 31.53 8.06 -25.68
CA THR A 58 31.04 7.25 -26.82
C THR A 58 31.52 5.79 -26.81
N ASP A 59 32.09 5.33 -25.70
CA ASP A 59 32.70 4.01 -25.55
C ASP A 59 31.74 2.94 -25.00
N GLY A 60 30.49 3.32 -24.68
CA GLY A 60 29.46 2.41 -24.18
C GLY A 60 29.45 2.23 -22.67
N VAL A 61 30.39 2.85 -21.94
CA VAL A 61 30.36 2.87 -20.47
C VAL A 61 29.25 3.83 -20.02
N MET A 62 28.43 3.40 -19.07
CA MET A 62 27.34 4.20 -18.52
C MET A 62 27.81 4.93 -17.25
N ASP A 63 28.41 6.09 -17.46
CA ASP A 63 28.78 7.04 -16.39
C ASP A 63 27.57 7.85 -15.89
N TYR A 64 27.81 8.78 -14.96
CA TYR A 64 26.75 9.61 -14.38
C TYR A 64 26.02 10.46 -15.44
N GLU A 65 26.76 11.10 -16.35
CA GLU A 65 26.15 11.92 -17.40
C GLU A 65 25.33 11.09 -18.38
N THR A 66 25.78 9.89 -18.75
CA THR A 66 24.99 8.94 -19.55
C THR A 66 23.72 8.52 -18.82
N GLN A 67 23.80 8.18 -17.53
CA GLN A 67 22.63 7.82 -16.71
C GLN A 67 21.59 8.94 -16.66
N LYS A 68 22.06 10.16 -16.36
CA LYS A 68 21.22 11.37 -16.31
C LYS A 68 20.58 11.64 -17.67
N ALA A 69 21.37 11.59 -18.74
CA ALA A 69 20.92 11.84 -20.10
C ALA A 69 19.91 10.82 -20.61
N LEU A 70 20.04 9.55 -20.21
CA LEU A 70 19.15 8.45 -20.59
C LEU A 70 17.86 8.42 -19.73
N GLY A 71 17.91 8.98 -18.52
CA GLY A 71 16.81 8.99 -17.56
C GLY A 71 16.85 7.85 -16.55
N VAL A 72 18.01 7.23 -16.34
CA VAL A 72 18.21 6.10 -15.41
C VAL A 72 17.89 6.50 -13.97
N LEU A 73 18.35 7.67 -13.53
CA LEU A 73 18.12 8.15 -12.16
C LEU A 73 16.63 8.28 -11.86
N GLU A 74 15.86 8.80 -12.80
CA GLU A 74 14.41 8.88 -12.64
C GLU A 74 13.78 7.48 -12.74
N ALA A 75 14.22 6.62 -13.65
CA ALA A 75 13.71 5.25 -13.77
C ALA A 75 13.89 4.41 -12.48
N LEU A 76 14.90 4.72 -11.67
CA LEU A 76 15.16 4.08 -10.37
C LEU A 76 14.28 4.58 -9.22
N LYS A 77 13.65 5.76 -9.35
CA LYS A 77 12.88 6.37 -8.26
C LYS A 77 11.72 5.45 -7.82
N PRO A 78 11.61 5.05 -6.54
CA PRO A 78 10.59 4.11 -6.11
C PRO A 78 9.17 4.67 -6.29
N TRP A 79 8.19 3.78 -6.45
CA TRP A 79 6.77 4.14 -6.46
C TRP A 79 6.19 4.08 -5.05
N LEU A 80 5.40 5.08 -4.69
CA LEU A 80 4.51 5.06 -3.53
C LEU A 80 3.07 4.92 -4.03
N PHE A 81 2.48 3.75 -3.83
CA PHE A 81 1.08 3.49 -4.13
C PHE A 81 0.23 3.79 -2.90
N THR A 82 -0.75 4.67 -3.04
CA THR A 82 -1.59 5.10 -1.92
C THR A 82 -3.04 4.69 -2.12
N VAL A 83 -3.66 4.13 -1.08
CA VAL A 83 -5.08 3.75 -1.07
C VAL A 83 -5.80 4.50 0.04
N ALA A 84 -6.73 5.38 -0.34
CA ALA A 84 -7.46 6.22 0.59
C ALA A 84 -8.40 5.40 1.49
N GLY A 85 -8.86 6.02 2.58
CA GLY A 85 -9.90 5.44 3.45
C GLY A 85 -11.31 5.65 2.90
N THR A 86 -12.28 5.05 3.58
CA THR A 86 -13.70 5.16 3.24
C THR A 86 -14.15 6.62 3.06
N GLY A 87 -14.84 6.92 1.97
CA GLY A 87 -15.42 8.22 1.65
C GLY A 87 -14.44 9.25 1.08
N ALA A 88 -13.16 8.91 0.95
CA ALA A 88 -12.13 9.81 0.42
C ALA A 88 -11.72 9.44 -1.01
N GLY A 89 -11.39 10.47 -1.80
CA GLY A 89 -10.72 10.30 -3.09
C GLY A 89 -9.26 9.87 -2.92
N TRP A 90 -8.65 9.39 -4.02
CA TRP A 90 -7.27 8.91 -4.03
C TRP A 90 -6.23 9.97 -3.62
N ASP A 91 -6.59 11.25 -3.73
CA ASP A 91 -5.78 12.42 -3.44
C ASP A 91 -6.09 13.05 -2.07
N ALA A 92 -6.84 12.38 -1.20
CA ALA A 92 -7.21 12.87 0.12
C ALA A 92 -6.87 11.90 1.26
N GLY A 93 -6.76 12.44 2.47
CA GLY A 93 -6.48 11.70 3.71
C GLY A 93 -5.01 11.29 3.87
N TYR A 94 -4.74 10.59 4.98
CA TYR A 94 -3.37 10.27 5.42
C TYR A 94 -2.44 9.72 4.34
N PRO A 95 -2.86 8.76 3.48
CA PRO A 95 -1.97 8.23 2.45
C PRO A 95 -1.56 9.28 1.42
N ALA A 96 -2.47 10.17 1.02
CA ALA A 96 -2.18 11.24 0.06
C ALA A 96 -1.30 12.33 0.69
N ASP A 97 -1.55 12.69 1.95
CA ASP A 97 -0.75 13.67 2.68
C ASP A 97 0.67 13.17 2.93
N LEU A 98 0.81 11.89 3.29
CA LEU A 98 2.09 11.18 3.37
C LEU A 98 2.83 11.25 2.03
N ALA A 99 2.15 10.92 0.92
CA ALA A 99 2.78 10.97 -0.41
C ALA A 99 3.26 12.37 -0.79
N ARG A 100 2.45 13.41 -0.53
CA ARG A 100 2.84 14.81 -0.76
C ARG A 100 4.09 15.20 0.02
N ALA A 101 4.23 14.74 1.26
CA ALA A 101 5.38 15.02 2.11
C ALA A 101 6.70 14.38 1.64
N VAL A 102 6.64 13.41 0.72
CA VAL A 102 7.81 12.65 0.21
C VAL A 102 7.93 12.62 -1.32
N LEU A 103 7.27 13.53 -2.05
CA LEU A 103 7.35 13.61 -3.53
C LEU A 103 8.77 13.78 -4.08
N GLY A 104 9.69 14.31 -3.28
CA GLY A 104 11.11 14.37 -3.61
C GLY A 104 11.75 12.99 -3.78
N LEU A 105 11.28 11.99 -3.01
CA LEU A 105 11.87 10.65 -2.90
C LEU A 105 11.10 9.60 -3.72
N PHE A 106 9.78 9.73 -3.80
CA PHE A 106 8.92 8.74 -4.46
C PHE A 106 8.17 9.32 -5.64
N ARG A 107 7.85 8.47 -6.61
CA ARG A 107 6.78 8.71 -7.58
C ARG A 107 5.46 8.33 -6.93
N TRP A 108 4.47 9.21 -6.98
CA TRP A 108 3.18 8.96 -6.35
C TRP A 108 2.15 8.40 -7.36
N GLN A 109 1.51 7.29 -6.99
CA GLN A 109 0.34 6.77 -7.69
C GLN A 109 -0.80 6.52 -6.69
N GLY A 110 -1.80 7.40 -6.68
CA GLY A 110 -3.04 7.13 -5.95
C GLY A 110 -3.92 6.09 -6.64
N VAL A 111 -4.61 5.28 -5.87
CA VAL A 111 -5.57 4.27 -6.33
C VAL A 111 -6.97 4.87 -6.31
N ASN A 112 -7.53 5.15 -7.48
CA ASN A 112 -8.88 5.67 -7.60
C ASN A 112 -9.89 4.52 -7.60
N TYR A 113 -10.61 4.36 -6.49
CA TYR A 113 -11.56 3.28 -6.27
C TYR A 113 -12.78 3.83 -5.51
N PRO A 114 -13.89 3.08 -5.39
CA PRO A 114 -15.14 3.62 -4.84
C PRO A 114 -15.04 4.18 -3.42
N ALA A 115 -14.14 3.63 -2.59
CA ALA A 115 -14.03 3.96 -1.17
C ALA A 115 -15.39 3.95 -0.43
N ALA A 116 -16.34 3.11 -0.85
CA ALA A 116 -17.70 3.15 -0.35
C ALA A 116 -17.80 2.52 1.05
N ALA A 117 -18.56 3.15 1.94
CA ALA A 117 -18.83 2.61 3.28
C ALA A 117 -19.71 1.35 3.22
N PHE A 118 -20.59 1.27 2.23
CA PHE A 118 -21.49 0.14 2.02
C PHE A 118 -21.92 0.04 0.54
N PRO A 119 -21.95 -1.17 -0.07
CA PRO A 119 -21.35 -2.41 0.42
C PRO A 119 -19.81 -2.32 0.39
N MET A 120 -19.18 -2.55 1.55
CA MET A 120 -17.74 -2.29 1.71
C MET A 120 -16.89 -3.30 0.94
N GLY A 121 -17.25 -4.58 0.95
CA GLY A 121 -16.45 -5.61 0.29
C GLY A 121 -16.32 -5.40 -1.22
N THR A 122 -17.37 -4.97 -1.91
CA THR A 122 -17.29 -4.64 -3.34
C THR A 122 -16.35 -3.46 -3.61
N SER A 123 -16.32 -2.48 -2.70
CA SER A 123 -15.37 -1.37 -2.76
C SER A 123 -13.93 -1.86 -2.57
N VAL A 124 -13.68 -2.71 -1.57
CA VAL A 124 -12.35 -3.30 -1.33
C VAL A 124 -11.88 -4.13 -2.53
N ASP A 125 -12.74 -4.98 -3.11
CA ASP A 125 -12.39 -5.78 -4.28
C ASP A 125 -11.98 -4.89 -5.48
N ALA A 126 -12.73 -3.81 -5.71
CA ALA A 126 -12.40 -2.83 -6.75
C ALA A 126 -11.06 -2.13 -6.48
N GLY A 127 -10.79 -1.79 -5.21
CA GLY A 127 -9.50 -1.22 -4.79
C GLY A 127 -8.32 -2.16 -5.01
N ILE A 128 -8.48 -3.45 -4.70
CA ILE A 128 -7.47 -4.49 -4.96
C ILE A 128 -7.20 -4.61 -6.46
N ALA A 129 -8.25 -4.72 -7.27
CA ALA A 129 -8.12 -4.83 -8.73
C ALA A 129 -7.40 -3.62 -9.33
N GLU A 130 -7.78 -2.40 -8.91
CA GLU A 130 -7.15 -1.17 -9.42
C GLU A 130 -5.70 -1.03 -8.97
N LEU A 131 -5.38 -1.34 -7.70
CA LEU A 131 -4.00 -1.32 -7.22
C LEU A 131 -3.12 -2.29 -8.02
N LEU A 132 -3.57 -3.52 -8.23
CA LEU A 132 -2.83 -4.51 -9.04
C LEU A 132 -2.64 -4.04 -10.49
N ARG A 133 -3.68 -3.45 -11.10
CA ARG A 133 -3.59 -2.90 -12.47
C ARG A 133 -2.56 -1.78 -12.55
N LEU A 134 -2.57 -0.86 -11.59
CA LEU A 134 -1.64 0.27 -11.53
C LEU A 134 -0.21 -0.20 -11.24
N MET A 135 -0.02 -1.13 -10.30
CA MET A 135 1.28 -1.74 -10.03
C MET A 135 1.86 -2.37 -11.30
N LYS A 136 1.07 -3.21 -12.00
CA LYS A 136 1.50 -3.78 -13.27
C LYS A 136 1.92 -2.71 -14.27
N LEU A 137 1.06 -1.72 -14.54
CA LEU A 137 1.33 -0.65 -15.49
C LEU A 137 2.61 0.14 -15.16
N ARG A 138 2.84 0.46 -13.89
CA ARG A 138 3.98 1.26 -13.46
C ARG A 138 5.27 0.46 -13.40
N LEU A 139 5.21 -0.77 -12.90
CA LEU A 139 6.39 -1.63 -12.73
C LEU A 139 6.85 -2.27 -14.04
N GLU A 140 5.96 -2.48 -15.02
CA GLU A 140 6.36 -2.87 -16.39
C GLU A 140 7.04 -1.71 -17.13
N ARG A 141 6.58 -0.47 -16.93
CA ARG A 141 7.25 0.71 -17.51
C ARG A 141 8.62 0.94 -16.89
N TYR A 142 8.75 0.73 -15.58
CA TYR A 142 9.98 0.94 -14.82
C TYR A 142 10.41 -0.38 -14.13
N PRO A 143 11.06 -1.30 -14.87
CA PRO A 143 11.35 -2.65 -14.38
C PRO A 143 12.32 -2.68 -13.19
N ALA A 144 13.15 -1.65 -13.03
CA ALA A 144 14.08 -1.51 -11.91
C ALA A 144 13.49 -0.76 -10.70
N ALA A 145 12.27 -0.22 -10.80
CA ALA A 145 11.68 0.53 -9.71
C ALA A 145 11.23 -0.39 -8.57
N MET A 146 11.66 -0.05 -7.35
CA MET A 146 11.10 -0.59 -6.11
C MET A 146 9.78 0.13 -5.77
N PHE A 147 9.04 -0.35 -4.78
CA PHE A 147 7.81 0.32 -4.37
C PHE A 147 7.49 0.20 -2.88
N VAL A 148 6.58 1.07 -2.45
CA VAL A 148 5.99 1.15 -1.13
C VAL A 148 4.47 1.16 -1.26
N LEU A 149 3.78 0.51 -0.33
CA LEU A 149 2.33 0.59 -0.20
C LEU A 149 1.95 1.48 0.98
N ALA A 150 0.96 2.35 0.80
CA ALA A 150 0.38 3.12 1.89
C ALA A 150 -1.15 3.06 1.89
N GLY A 151 -1.77 2.74 3.03
CA GLY A 151 -3.21 2.57 3.13
C GLY A 151 -3.78 3.12 4.43
N TYR A 152 -5.03 3.57 4.43
CA TYR A 152 -5.74 4.00 5.63
C TYR A 152 -7.13 3.35 5.72
N SER A 153 -7.51 2.82 6.88
CA SER A 153 -8.84 2.25 7.11
C SER A 153 -9.20 1.20 6.04
N GLN A 154 -10.24 1.43 5.24
CA GLN A 154 -10.57 0.58 4.09
C GLN A 154 -9.41 0.41 3.10
N GLY A 155 -8.63 1.46 2.84
CA GLY A 155 -7.43 1.38 2.01
C GLY A 155 -6.32 0.53 2.64
N ALA A 156 -6.25 0.47 3.97
CA ALA A 156 -5.33 -0.44 4.67
C ALA A 156 -5.75 -1.92 4.53
N ILE A 157 -7.05 -2.20 4.39
CA ILE A 157 -7.52 -3.54 3.99
C ILE A 157 -6.99 -3.88 2.59
N VAL A 158 -7.17 -2.98 1.63
CA VAL A 158 -6.72 -3.17 0.24
C VAL A 158 -5.22 -3.46 0.18
N THR A 159 -4.39 -2.62 0.81
CA THR A 159 -2.93 -2.81 0.81
C THR A 159 -2.53 -4.10 1.52
N SER A 160 -3.12 -4.40 2.68
CA SER A 160 -2.85 -5.63 3.44
C SER A 160 -3.18 -6.89 2.62
N MET A 161 -4.32 -6.90 1.94
CA MET A 161 -4.75 -8.04 1.12
C MET A 161 -3.93 -8.17 -0.16
N VAL A 162 -3.56 -7.05 -0.79
CA VAL A 162 -2.64 -7.08 -1.94
C VAL A 162 -1.30 -7.67 -1.54
N TRP A 163 -0.73 -7.24 -0.41
CA TRP A 163 0.51 -7.82 0.07
C TRP A 163 0.37 -9.31 0.38
N LYS A 164 -0.59 -9.66 1.24
CA LYS A 164 -0.79 -11.03 1.72
C LYS A 164 -1.06 -12.03 0.59
N ARG A 165 -1.86 -11.64 -0.41
CA ARG A 165 -2.39 -12.58 -1.42
C ARG A 165 -1.66 -12.53 -2.77
N TYR A 166 -0.98 -11.42 -3.09
CA TYR A 166 -0.39 -11.21 -4.42
C TYR A 166 1.08 -10.82 -4.41
N ILE A 167 1.64 -10.38 -3.28
CA ILE A 167 3.06 -10.01 -3.19
C ILE A 167 3.85 -11.08 -2.44
N LYS A 168 3.44 -11.44 -1.23
CA LYS A 168 4.11 -12.45 -0.38
C LYS A 168 4.28 -13.76 -1.15
N GLY A 169 5.51 -14.26 -1.24
CA GLY A 169 5.90 -15.47 -1.97
C GLY A 169 6.06 -15.30 -3.48
N THR A 170 6.07 -14.07 -4.01
CA THR A 170 6.26 -13.78 -5.44
C THR A 170 7.50 -12.93 -5.69
N ASP A 171 7.86 -12.71 -6.96
CA ASP A 171 8.96 -11.83 -7.37
C ASP A 171 8.75 -10.36 -6.99
N LEU A 172 7.51 -9.97 -6.66
CA LEU A 172 7.21 -8.63 -6.14
C LEU A 172 7.63 -8.45 -4.68
N GLU A 173 7.81 -9.53 -3.91
CA GLU A 173 8.24 -9.45 -2.51
C GLU A 173 9.65 -8.85 -2.39
N ASP A 174 10.55 -9.17 -3.33
CA ASP A 174 11.89 -8.58 -3.39
C ASP A 174 11.87 -7.10 -3.81
N ARG A 175 10.72 -6.59 -4.30
CA ARG A 175 10.57 -5.23 -4.84
C ARG A 175 9.84 -4.27 -3.92
N ILE A 176 9.16 -4.78 -2.88
CA ILE A 176 8.55 -3.93 -1.85
C ILE A 176 9.58 -3.60 -0.78
N ILE A 177 9.86 -2.30 -0.60
CA ILE A 177 10.88 -1.81 0.35
C ILE A 177 10.28 -1.23 1.64
N GLY A 178 8.96 -1.11 1.69
CA GLY A 178 8.26 -0.63 2.87
C GLY A 178 6.75 -0.65 2.69
N ALA A 179 6.04 -0.56 3.81
CA ALA A 179 4.61 -0.31 3.81
C ALA A 179 4.22 0.56 5.01
N VAL A 180 3.17 1.36 4.84
CA VAL A 180 2.59 2.19 5.90
C VAL A 180 1.08 1.98 5.93
N THR A 181 0.54 1.66 7.08
CA THR A 181 -0.91 1.57 7.25
C THR A 181 -1.38 2.28 8.50
N TYR A 182 -2.52 2.97 8.39
CA TYR A 182 -3.19 3.64 9.51
C TYR A 182 -4.54 3.00 9.72
N GLY A 183 -4.94 2.75 10.97
CA GLY A 183 -6.28 2.24 11.26
C GLY A 183 -6.58 0.91 10.57
N ASN A 184 -5.59 0.01 10.43
CA ASN A 184 -5.67 -1.20 9.63
C ASN A 184 -6.62 -2.29 10.22
N PRO A 185 -7.80 -2.55 9.61
CA PRO A 185 -8.71 -3.60 10.07
C PRO A 185 -8.12 -5.01 9.98
N CYS A 186 -7.06 -5.19 9.19
CA CYS A 186 -6.36 -6.44 8.99
C CYS A 186 -5.12 -6.60 9.89
N ARG A 187 -4.85 -5.68 10.82
CA ARG A 187 -3.65 -5.70 11.67
C ARG A 187 -3.51 -6.99 12.46
N GLU A 188 -2.29 -7.55 12.46
CA GLU A 188 -1.92 -8.69 13.29
C GLU A 188 -1.94 -8.35 14.79
N VAL A 189 -2.44 -9.28 15.62
CA VAL A 189 -2.48 -9.10 17.08
C VAL A 189 -1.08 -8.82 17.64
N GLY A 190 -0.97 -7.82 18.52
CA GLY A 190 0.32 -7.46 19.13
C GLY A 190 1.39 -6.90 18.19
N VAL A 191 1.11 -6.72 16.90
CA VAL A 191 2.06 -6.14 15.93
C VAL A 191 1.58 -4.76 15.45
N ALA A 192 2.42 -3.75 15.67
CA ALA A 192 2.27 -2.39 15.16
C ALA A 192 3.67 -1.76 15.07
N ASN A 193 4.44 -2.13 14.03
CA ASN A 193 5.85 -1.72 13.94
C ASN A 193 6.00 -0.19 13.80
N GLY A 194 5.01 0.48 13.22
CA GLY A 194 4.95 1.94 13.16
C GLY A 194 4.85 2.55 14.56
N ASN A 195 3.92 2.05 15.39
CA ASN A 195 3.84 2.46 16.79
C ASN A 195 5.15 2.21 17.54
N ARG A 196 5.74 1.01 17.39
CA ARG A 196 7.01 0.66 18.04
C ARG A 196 8.11 1.65 17.69
N SER A 197 8.25 1.97 16.41
CA SER A 197 9.25 2.93 15.92
C SER A 197 9.00 4.34 16.43
N ALA A 198 7.73 4.77 16.51
CA ALA A 198 7.32 6.06 17.04
C ALA A 198 7.36 6.16 18.58
N GLY A 199 7.66 5.06 19.28
CA GLY A 199 7.58 4.99 20.75
C GLY A 199 6.15 5.02 21.29
N TRP A 200 5.15 4.72 20.46
CA TRP A 200 3.74 4.69 20.84
C TRP A 200 3.37 3.34 21.46
N PRO A 201 2.40 3.29 22.39
CA PRO A 201 1.91 2.03 22.92
C PRO A 201 1.35 1.15 21.79
N ILE A 202 1.68 -0.14 21.83
CA ILE A 202 1.14 -1.13 20.90
C ILE A 202 -0.22 -1.59 21.46
N PRO A 203 -1.32 -1.54 20.68
CA PRO A 203 -2.61 -2.03 21.14
C PRO A 203 -2.58 -3.54 21.43
N THR A 204 -3.23 -3.95 22.52
CA THR A 204 -3.25 -5.36 22.96
C THR A 204 -4.22 -6.22 22.16
N GLY A 205 -5.25 -5.61 21.57
CA GLY A 205 -6.21 -6.28 20.71
C GLY A 205 -5.64 -6.60 19.33
N ARG A 206 -6.55 -6.86 18.40
CA ARG A 206 -6.29 -7.21 17.00
C ARG A 206 -7.07 -6.33 16.04
N GLY A 207 -6.76 -6.42 14.74
CA GLY A 207 -7.65 -5.93 13.70
C GLY A 207 -9.04 -6.56 13.79
N ILE A 208 -10.08 -5.78 13.50
CA ILE A 208 -11.48 -6.23 13.55
C ILE A 208 -11.80 -7.27 12.46
N GLY A 209 -11.06 -7.27 11.35
CA GLY A 209 -11.28 -8.20 10.24
C GLY A 209 -10.93 -9.62 10.65
N ASP A 210 -11.65 -10.60 10.08
CA ASP A 210 -11.39 -12.03 10.24
C ASP A 210 -10.20 -12.50 9.39
N ASP A 211 -9.97 -11.89 8.23
CA ASP A 211 -8.75 -12.07 7.43
C ASP A 211 -7.70 -10.98 7.74
N ARG A 212 -6.70 -11.34 8.55
CA ARG A 212 -5.61 -10.46 9.00
C ARG A 212 -4.28 -10.82 8.35
N ILE A 213 -3.36 -9.87 8.30
CA ILE A 213 -1.95 -10.19 8.05
C ILE A 213 -1.40 -11.02 9.22
N ILE A 214 -0.46 -11.90 8.91
CA ILE A 214 0.26 -12.75 9.86
C ILE A 214 1.73 -12.79 9.44
N ASP A 215 2.61 -12.93 10.43
CA ASP A 215 4.06 -12.78 10.24
C ASP A 215 4.39 -11.43 9.59
N THR A 216 3.79 -10.36 10.12
CA THR A 216 3.91 -9.01 9.59
C THR A 216 5.39 -8.59 9.56
N PRO A 217 5.97 -8.29 8.39
CA PRO A 217 7.39 -7.96 8.28
C PRO A 217 7.74 -6.71 9.08
N VAL A 218 8.98 -6.65 9.59
CA VAL A 218 9.47 -5.50 10.37
C VAL A 218 9.46 -4.18 9.60
N TRP A 219 9.49 -4.23 8.26
CA TRP A 219 9.37 -3.07 7.36
C TRP A 219 7.92 -2.63 7.11
N TRP A 220 6.92 -3.39 7.58
CA TRP A 220 5.51 -3.02 7.49
C TRP A 220 5.11 -2.19 8.71
N TYR A 221 4.98 -0.88 8.53
CA TYR A 221 4.68 0.07 9.60
C TYR A 221 3.18 0.28 9.75
N ASP A 222 2.58 -0.53 10.62
CA ASP A 222 1.20 -0.32 11.09
C ASP A 222 1.17 0.70 12.25
N TYR A 223 0.34 1.73 12.07
CA TYR A 223 -0.02 2.74 13.07
C TYR A 223 -1.46 2.51 13.55
N ALA A 224 -1.62 2.26 14.85
CA ALA A 224 -2.88 1.85 15.45
C ALA A 224 -3.10 2.53 16.80
N HIS A 225 -4.32 2.96 17.09
CA HIS A 225 -4.65 3.53 18.40
C HIS A 225 -5.36 2.48 19.25
N GLY A 226 -4.93 2.37 20.50
CA GLY A 226 -5.47 1.38 21.45
C GLY A 226 -6.03 2.04 22.69
N ALA A 227 -6.75 1.26 23.50
CA ALA A 227 -7.25 1.71 24.80
C ALA A 227 -6.14 2.20 25.75
N ASN A 228 -4.91 1.74 25.52
CA ASN A 228 -3.69 2.11 26.23
C ASN A 228 -3.03 3.39 25.67
N THR A 229 -3.68 4.11 24.76
CA THR A 229 -3.15 5.33 24.13
C THR A 229 -3.97 6.57 24.50
N PRO A 230 -3.36 7.78 24.52
CA PRO A 230 -4.08 9.02 24.81
C PRO A 230 -5.07 9.43 23.71
N TRP A 231 -4.95 8.86 22.51
CA TRP A 231 -5.82 9.15 21.36
C TRP A 231 -7.16 8.40 21.39
N GLY A 232 -7.32 7.49 22.35
CA GLY A 232 -8.49 6.63 22.52
C GLY A 232 -8.37 5.30 21.79
N ARG A 233 -9.31 4.40 22.03
CA ARG A 233 -9.34 3.08 21.40
C ARG A 233 -9.89 3.18 19.98
N ASP A 234 -9.08 2.87 18.97
CA ASP A 234 -9.59 2.58 17.64
C ASP A 234 -10.04 1.12 17.59
N ILE A 235 -11.35 0.91 17.71
CA ILE A 235 -12.01 -0.38 17.63
C ILE A 235 -11.65 -1.20 16.38
N TYR A 236 -11.28 -0.57 15.25
CA TYR A 236 -10.96 -1.29 14.03
C TYR A 236 -9.58 -1.94 14.10
N THR A 237 -8.71 -1.43 14.97
CA THR A 237 -7.33 -1.90 15.15
C THR A 237 -7.03 -2.48 16.53
N ASP A 238 -7.89 -2.23 17.52
CA ASP A 238 -7.82 -2.71 18.91
C ASP A 238 -9.13 -3.40 19.34
N THR A 239 -9.63 -4.28 18.46
CA THR A 239 -10.71 -5.21 18.79
C THR A 239 -10.21 -6.20 19.85
N PRO A 240 -10.92 -6.40 20.99
CA PRO A 240 -10.55 -7.39 21.99
C PRO A 240 -10.36 -8.78 21.39
N ASP A 241 -9.48 -9.60 21.95
CA ASP A 241 -9.31 -10.99 21.52
C ASP A 241 -10.10 -11.95 22.43
N ASP A 242 -11.40 -11.68 22.54
CA ASP A 242 -12.37 -12.44 23.32
C ASP A 242 -13.72 -12.55 22.59
N LYS A 243 -14.75 -13.09 23.26
CA LYS A 243 -16.11 -13.22 22.70
C LYS A 243 -16.71 -11.89 22.22
N THR A 244 -16.36 -10.77 22.87
CA THR A 244 -16.79 -9.44 22.45
C THR A 244 -16.21 -9.13 21.08
N GLY A 245 -14.90 -9.36 20.91
CA GLY A 245 -14.23 -9.16 19.63
C GLY A 245 -14.70 -10.10 18.53
N GLU A 246 -15.04 -11.34 18.84
CA GLU A 246 -15.68 -12.28 17.91
C GLU A 246 -17.01 -11.73 17.38
N MET A 247 -17.86 -11.18 18.28
CA MET A 247 -19.11 -10.54 17.88
C MET A 247 -18.86 -9.30 17.02
N MET A 248 -17.92 -8.42 17.40
CA MET A 248 -17.56 -7.25 16.60
C MET A 248 -17.08 -7.64 15.20
N THR A 249 -16.27 -8.70 15.12
CA THR A 249 -15.77 -9.27 13.85
C THR A 249 -16.93 -9.81 13.00
N ALA A 250 -17.88 -10.53 13.61
CA ALA A 250 -19.03 -11.09 12.90
C ALA A 250 -19.92 -10.00 12.27
N VAL A 251 -20.17 -8.91 13.01
CA VAL A 251 -20.96 -7.78 12.47
C VAL A 251 -20.18 -7.03 11.38
N TYR A 252 -18.86 -6.83 11.58
CA TYR A 252 -18.00 -6.28 10.54
C TYR A 252 -18.02 -7.12 9.26
N ARG A 253 -17.98 -8.45 9.40
CA ARG A 253 -18.07 -9.38 8.26
C ARG A 253 -19.38 -9.20 7.50
N VAL A 254 -20.51 -9.03 8.18
CA VAL A 254 -21.79 -8.75 7.51
C VAL A 254 -21.72 -7.46 6.67
N VAL A 255 -21.09 -6.39 7.18
CA VAL A 255 -20.89 -5.13 6.44
C VAL A 255 -19.98 -5.32 5.21
N GLN A 256 -18.99 -6.21 5.30
CA GLN A 256 -18.10 -6.58 4.19
C GLN A 256 -18.77 -7.51 3.16
N GLU A 257 -19.58 -8.46 3.62
CA GLU A 257 -20.10 -9.61 2.85
C GLU A 257 -21.51 -9.43 2.29
N LEU A 258 -22.21 -8.32 2.58
CA LEU A 258 -23.45 -7.95 1.88
C LEU A 258 -23.22 -7.55 0.41
N LYS A 259 -22.34 -8.30 -0.27
CA LYS A 259 -22.11 -8.36 -1.70
C LYS A 259 -23.36 -8.82 -2.46
N ASN A 260 -24.28 -9.57 -1.80
CA ASN A 260 -25.41 -10.26 -2.44
C ASN A 260 -26.74 -10.23 -1.66
N ALA A 261 -27.08 -9.16 -0.94
CA ALA A 261 -28.34 -9.08 -0.17
C ALA A 261 -29.65 -9.18 -0.99
N PHE A 262 -29.57 -9.43 -2.30
CA PHE A 262 -30.71 -9.70 -3.18
C PHE A 262 -30.73 -11.11 -3.79
N ILE A 263 -29.82 -12.02 -3.44
CA ILE A 263 -29.87 -13.40 -3.93
C ILE A 263 -29.56 -14.37 -2.78
N GLY A 264 -30.63 -14.97 -2.24
CA GLY A 264 -30.59 -16.22 -1.47
C GLY A 264 -30.42 -16.06 0.04
N ALA A 265 -31.54 -16.08 0.76
CA ALA A 265 -31.60 -16.63 2.11
C ALA A 265 -31.05 -18.08 2.06
N ASP A 266 -30.20 -18.56 2.97
CA ASP A 266 -30.43 -18.75 4.39
C ASP A 266 -29.08 -18.95 5.11
N SER A 267 -28.91 -18.32 6.29
CA SER A 267 -28.06 -18.74 7.43
C SER A 267 -27.55 -17.58 8.32
N LEU A 268 -27.52 -16.34 7.80
CA LEU A 268 -27.09 -15.16 8.58
C LEU A 268 -28.26 -14.28 9.08
N LEU A 269 -29.43 -14.40 8.47
CA LEU A 269 -30.62 -13.60 8.78
C LEU A 269 -31.41 -14.11 10.00
N GLU A 270 -31.30 -15.39 10.38
CA GLU A 270 -32.05 -15.94 11.52
C GLU A 270 -31.57 -15.44 12.88
N GLN A 271 -30.33 -14.95 13.00
CA GLN A 271 -29.87 -14.31 14.25
C GLN A 271 -30.18 -12.80 14.30
N VAL A 272 -30.69 -12.21 13.22
CA VAL A 272 -30.97 -10.77 13.11
C VAL A 272 -32.40 -10.55 12.59
N GLY A 273 -33.35 -11.16 13.28
CA GLY A 273 -34.74 -11.33 12.85
C GLY A 273 -35.65 -10.09 12.85
N GLN A 274 -35.16 -8.86 12.64
CA GLN A 274 -36.01 -7.67 12.37
C GLN A 274 -35.31 -6.58 11.52
N ILE A 275 -34.65 -6.96 10.41
CA ILE A 275 -34.09 -5.99 9.46
C ILE A 275 -34.64 -6.26 8.05
N ILE A 276 -35.96 -6.09 7.86
CA ILE A 276 -36.63 -6.48 6.60
C ILE A 276 -37.27 -5.29 5.87
N ARG A 277 -37.16 -4.04 6.35
CA ARG A 277 -37.72 -2.88 5.63
C ARG A 277 -36.70 -1.86 5.13
N ASN A 278 -35.58 -1.65 5.82
CA ASN A 278 -34.49 -0.78 5.32
C ASN A 278 -33.10 -1.38 5.60
N PRO A 279 -32.71 -2.47 4.90
CA PRO A 279 -31.54 -3.26 5.25
C PRO A 279 -30.23 -2.48 5.42
N PRO A 280 -29.84 -1.53 4.54
CA PRO A 280 -28.57 -0.81 4.71
C PRO A 280 -28.55 0.09 5.95
N VAL A 281 -29.67 0.76 6.25
CA VAL A 281 -29.77 1.71 7.36
C VAL A 281 -29.86 0.97 8.70
N GLU A 282 -30.67 -0.09 8.76
CA GLU A 282 -30.87 -0.90 9.97
C GLU A 282 -29.61 -1.71 10.31
N ILE A 283 -28.88 -2.25 9.32
CA ILE A 283 -27.59 -2.93 9.54
C ILE A 283 -26.52 -1.95 9.98
N PHE A 284 -26.46 -0.75 9.39
CA PHE A 284 -25.51 0.27 9.82
C PHE A 284 -25.83 0.81 11.21
N ALA A 285 -27.11 0.95 11.56
CA ALA A 285 -27.55 1.33 12.90
C ALA A 285 -27.23 0.22 13.92
N ALA A 286 -27.45 -1.06 13.58
CA ALA A 286 -27.10 -2.20 14.42
C ALA A 286 -25.58 -2.33 14.59
N PHE A 287 -24.81 -2.14 13.51
CA PHE A 287 -23.35 -2.04 13.56
C PHE A 287 -22.93 -0.92 14.51
N ARG A 288 -23.45 0.31 14.32
CA ARG A 288 -23.20 1.42 15.23
C ARG A 288 -23.60 1.13 16.66
N ALA A 289 -24.72 0.46 16.90
CA ALA A 289 -25.20 0.14 18.25
C ALA A 289 -24.34 -0.92 18.95
N ILE A 290 -23.91 -1.95 18.22
CA ILE A 290 -23.04 -3.03 18.74
C ILE A 290 -21.62 -2.51 18.96
N ILE A 291 -21.13 -1.68 18.04
CA ILE A 291 -19.76 -1.17 18.02
C ILE A 291 -19.58 0.06 18.91
N TYR A 292 -20.57 0.96 18.97
CA TYR A 292 -20.53 2.19 19.77
C TYR A 292 -21.38 2.14 21.04
N GLY A 293 -22.00 0.99 21.35
CA GLY A 293 -22.84 0.81 22.53
C GLY A 293 -22.11 1.02 23.86
N GLY A 294 -22.68 1.85 24.72
CA GLY A 294 -22.33 1.98 26.14
C GLY A 294 -21.19 2.94 26.48
N GLN A 295 -19.97 2.72 25.98
CA GLN A 295 -18.77 3.48 26.40
C GLN A 295 -18.20 4.43 25.33
N PHE A 296 -18.61 4.30 24.06
CA PHE A 296 -18.06 5.10 22.95
C PHE A 296 -18.89 6.34 22.57
N VAL A 297 -20.14 6.44 23.04
CA VAL A 297 -21.00 7.62 22.86
C VAL A 297 -20.42 8.88 23.55
N ALA A 298 -19.44 8.71 24.45
CA ALA A 298 -18.78 9.82 25.14
C ALA A 298 -17.74 10.59 24.26
N GLN A 299 -17.34 10.06 23.10
CA GLN A 299 -16.39 10.72 22.22
C GLN A 299 -17.13 11.48 21.09
N SER A 300 -16.79 12.76 20.92
CA SER A 300 -17.31 13.61 19.86
C SER A 300 -16.16 14.05 18.93
N PRO A 301 -16.08 13.53 17.69
CA PRO A 301 -16.96 12.55 17.05
C PRO A 301 -16.72 11.09 17.51
N PRO A 302 -17.71 10.19 17.38
CA PRO A 302 -17.67 8.79 17.85
C PRO A 302 -16.66 7.87 17.14
N THR A 303 -15.82 8.41 16.26
CA THR A 303 -14.72 7.72 15.58
C THR A 303 -13.38 8.45 15.72
N LEU A 304 -13.28 9.44 16.63
CA LEU A 304 -12.10 10.29 16.77
C LEU A 304 -10.77 9.49 16.81
N PRO A 305 -10.65 8.38 17.56
CA PRO A 305 -9.41 7.58 17.60
C PRO A 305 -9.02 6.95 16.26
N HIS A 306 -9.98 6.80 15.33
CA HIS A 306 -9.71 6.26 14.00
C HIS A 306 -9.39 7.37 12.98
N ILE A 307 -9.65 8.63 13.30
CA ILE A 307 -9.51 9.78 12.38
C ILE A 307 -8.56 10.85 12.92
N ASN A 308 -7.66 10.53 13.85
CA ASN A 308 -6.71 11.48 14.45
C ASN A 308 -5.25 10.99 14.44
N TYR A 309 -4.83 10.24 13.40
CA TYR A 309 -3.45 9.78 13.26
C TYR A 309 -2.49 10.93 12.93
N ASP A 310 -1.27 10.86 13.47
CA ASP A 310 -0.15 11.69 13.06
C ASP A 310 0.65 10.99 11.95
N ILE A 311 0.94 11.73 10.86
CA ILE A 311 1.67 11.19 9.71
C ILE A 311 3.19 11.31 9.85
N GLU A 312 3.69 12.20 10.72
CA GLU A 312 5.11 12.55 10.78
C GLU A 312 6.04 11.34 11.03
N PRO A 313 5.72 10.39 11.92
CA PRO A 313 6.55 9.18 12.07
C PRO A 313 6.66 8.36 10.78
N ALA A 314 5.59 8.31 9.97
CA ALA A 314 5.62 7.62 8.69
C ALA A 314 6.42 8.40 7.64
N VAL A 315 6.33 9.73 7.66
CA VAL A 315 7.18 10.60 6.81
C VAL A 315 8.65 10.35 7.13
N ALA A 316 9.02 10.30 8.41
CA ALA A 316 10.38 10.00 8.85
C ALA A 316 10.83 8.60 8.39
N TYR A 317 9.95 7.59 8.53
CA TYR A 317 10.22 6.24 8.03
C TYR A 317 10.48 6.22 6.52
N LEU A 318 9.58 6.78 5.71
CA LEU A 318 9.75 6.79 4.25
C LEU A 318 10.98 7.59 3.80
N ARG A 319 11.41 8.60 4.57
CA ARG A 319 12.65 9.33 4.30
C ARG A 319 13.92 8.56 4.66
N SER A 320 13.80 7.46 5.41
CA SER A 320 14.92 6.62 5.83
C SER A 320 15.17 5.40 4.93
N LEU A 321 14.25 5.12 3.99
CA LEU A 321 14.38 4.08 2.96
C LEU A 321 15.35 4.52 1.85
#